data_AF-A0A349N4F1-F1
#
_entry.id   AF-A0A349N4F1-F1
#
_cell.length_a   1.000
_cell.length_b   1.000
_cell.length_c   1.000
_cell.angle_alpha   90.00
_cell.angle_beta   90.00
_cell.angle_gamma   90.00
#
_symmetry.space_group_name_H-M   'P 1'
#
loop_
_entity.id
_entity.type
_entity.pdbx_description
1 polymer ?
#
loop_
_entity_poly.entity_id
_entity_poly.type
_entity_poly.pdbx_seq_one_letter_code
_entity_poly.pdbx_strand_id
1 'polypeptide(L)'
;WIIVTSSLRAGVVICLRIGGTLSAHPSRVKELEAQLRDAKETERRYRDNVSDHFSMTADLVHHMTESYREVYEHLASGAQDLCSEEVAGKLLPTKKDAAFGDEASHGEISALVPPKDYAAKATPDQKGALAEDFGLKKPAPADD
;
A
#
# COMPACT_ATOMS: atom_id res chain seq x y z
N TRP A 1 48.10 40.81 -31.20
CA TRP A 1 48.21 40.97 -29.73
C TRP A 1 46.98 41.60 -29.08
N ILE A 2 46.45 42.74 -29.55
CA ILE A 2 45.31 43.44 -28.93
C ILE A 2 44.00 42.63 -28.94
N ILE A 3 43.72 41.89 -30.02
CA ILE A 3 42.51 41.05 -30.12
C ILE A 3 42.54 39.92 -29.08
N VAL A 4 43.72 39.34 -28.83
CA VAL A 4 43.92 38.25 -27.84
C VAL A 4 43.73 38.76 -26.42
N THR A 5 44.18 39.97 -26.11
CA THR A 5 43.99 40.56 -24.77
C THR A 5 42.55 40.97 -24.52
N SER A 6 41.84 41.41 -25.57
CA SER A 6 40.40 41.74 -25.51
C SER A 6 39.54 40.50 -25.26
N SER A 7 39.76 39.41 -25.99
CA SER A 7 39.00 38.16 -25.80
C SER A 7 39.22 37.55 -24.40
N LEU A 8 40.46 37.60 -23.88
CA LEU A 8 40.78 37.11 -22.55
C LEU A 8 40.04 37.89 -21.45
N ARG A 9 40.02 39.22 -21.56
CA ARG A 9 39.30 40.10 -20.62
C ARG A 9 37.80 39.84 -20.67
N ALA A 10 37.22 39.75 -21.87
CA ALA A 10 35.80 39.47 -22.04
C ALA A 10 35.41 38.10 -21.47
N GLY A 11 36.21 37.06 -21.74
CA GLY A 11 36.00 35.71 -21.21
C GLY A 11 36.02 35.67 -19.68
N VAL A 12 36.97 36.33 -19.03
CA VAL A 12 37.05 36.39 -17.56
C VAL A 12 35.82 37.09 -16.95
N VAL A 13 35.34 38.17 -17.57
CA VAL A 13 34.15 38.90 -17.11
C VAL A 13 32.89 38.03 -17.23
N ILE A 14 32.73 37.33 -18.36
CA ILE A 14 31.61 36.41 -18.60
C ILE A 14 31.68 35.22 -17.63
N CYS A 15 32.88 34.65 -17.44
CA CYS A 15 33.09 33.52 -16.54
C CYS A 15 32.88 33.88 -15.06
N LEU A 16 33.21 35.11 -14.64
CA LEU A 16 32.91 35.59 -13.29
C LEU A 16 31.42 35.88 -13.11
N ARG A 17 30.76 36.48 -14.11
CA ARG A 17 29.32 36.76 -14.07
C ARG A 17 28.48 35.48 -14.00
N ILE A 18 28.85 34.44 -14.74
CA ILE A 18 28.13 33.16 -14.76
C ILE A 18 28.60 32.25 -13.63
N GLY A 19 29.90 32.14 -13.39
CA GLY A 19 30.48 31.28 -12.35
C GLY A 19 30.07 31.66 -10.93
N GLY A 20 29.77 32.95 -10.67
CA GLY A 20 29.21 33.39 -9.40
C GLY A 20 27.83 32.80 -9.08
N THR A 21 27.06 32.39 -10.10
CA THR A 21 25.76 31.72 -9.90
C THR A 21 25.89 30.22 -9.68
N LEU A 22 27.02 29.63 -10.06
CA LEU A 22 27.34 28.21 -9.89
C LEU A 22 28.08 27.92 -8.56
N SER A 23 28.29 28.92 -7.72
CA SER A 23 28.56 28.72 -6.30
C SER A 23 27.26 28.31 -5.61
N ALA A 24 26.75 27.14 -5.97
CA ALA A 24 25.66 26.47 -5.28
C ALA A 24 26.07 26.36 -3.82
N HIS A 25 25.46 27.19 -2.97
CA HIS A 25 25.84 27.28 -1.58
C HIS A 25 25.70 25.89 -0.94
N PRO A 26 26.69 25.42 -0.14
CA PRO A 26 26.59 24.16 0.59
C PRO A 26 25.33 24.10 1.49
N SER A 27 24.73 25.24 1.81
CA SER A 27 23.44 25.33 2.49
C SER A 27 22.28 24.75 1.68
N ARG A 28 22.22 24.93 0.35
CA ARG A 28 21.13 24.38 -0.47
C ARG A 28 21.18 22.86 -0.59
N VAL A 29 22.38 22.28 -0.68
CA VAL A 29 22.54 20.82 -0.69
C VAL A 29 22.12 20.24 0.66
N LYS A 30 22.53 20.87 1.76
CA LYS A 30 22.14 20.47 3.12
C LYS A 30 20.63 20.59 3.36
N GLU A 31 20.00 21.62 2.81
CA GLU A 31 18.55 21.83 2.87
C GLU A 31 17.79 20.75 2.08
N LEU A 32 18.21 20.45 0.85
CA LEU A 32 17.62 19.39 0.04
C LEU A 32 17.76 18.00 0.68
N GLU A 33 18.93 17.70 1.26
CA GLU A 33 19.10 16.47 2.04
C GLU A 33 18.19 16.42 3.26
N ALA A 34 17.99 17.54 3.95
CA ALA A 34 17.09 17.61 5.10
C ALA A 34 15.63 17.35 4.67
N GLN A 35 15.18 17.96 3.58
CA GLN A 35 13.84 17.73 3.03
C GLN A 35 13.65 16.27 2.61
N LEU A 36 14.65 15.65 2.00
CA LEU A 36 14.60 14.25 1.59
C LEU A 36 14.54 13.31 2.80
N ARG A 37 15.30 13.61 3.87
CA ARG A 37 15.22 12.87 5.13
C ARG A 37 13.84 13.00 5.76
N ASP A 38 13.30 14.21 5.83
CA ASP A 38 11.98 14.49 6.42
C ASP A 38 10.85 13.80 5.64
N ALA A 39 10.87 13.84 4.31
CA ALA A 39 9.91 13.13 3.47
C ALA A 39 9.95 11.60 3.67
N LYS A 40 11.15 11.02 3.80
CA LYS A 40 11.29 9.58 4.09
C LYS A 40 10.82 9.22 5.50
N GLU A 41 11.09 10.10 6.46
CA GLU A 41 10.69 9.89 7.84
C GLU A 41 9.16 9.97 8.01
N THR A 42 8.53 10.93 7.35
CA THR A 42 7.06 11.07 7.34
C THR A 42 6.36 9.87 6.71
N GLU A 43 6.86 9.37 5.57
CA GLU A 43 6.35 8.12 4.99
C GLU A 43 6.50 6.93 5.94
N ARG A 44 7.66 6.79 6.57
CA ARG A 44 7.90 5.71 7.54
C ARG A 44 6.91 5.81 8.70
N ARG A 45 6.76 6.98 9.31
CA ARG A 45 5.81 7.18 10.42
C ARG A 45 4.37 6.88 9.99
N TYR A 46 3.98 7.26 8.78
CA TYR A 46 2.64 6.96 8.27
C TYR A 46 2.42 5.45 8.15
N ARG A 47 3.37 4.73 7.53
CA ARG A 47 3.29 3.27 7.42
C ARG A 47 3.24 2.58 8.79
N ASP A 48 4.07 3.03 9.73
CA ASP A 48 4.12 2.47 11.08
C ASP A 48 2.78 2.70 11.81
N ASN A 49 2.21 3.91 11.73
CA ASN A 49 0.90 4.23 12.32
C ASN A 49 -0.26 3.42 11.70
N VAL A 50 -0.25 3.21 10.38
CA VAL A 50 -1.25 2.37 9.70
C VAL A 50 -1.13 0.91 10.17
N SER A 51 0.09 0.41 10.29
CA SER A 51 0.34 -0.94 10.81
C SER A 51 -0.20 -1.10 12.22
N ASP A 52 0.08 -0.15 13.11
CA ASP A 52 -0.40 -0.17 14.49
C ASP A 52 -1.94 -0.09 14.56
N HIS A 53 -2.57 0.74 13.72
CA HIS A 53 -4.02 0.87 13.66
C HIS A 53 -4.69 -0.44 13.23
N PHE A 54 -4.17 -1.11 12.20
CA PHE A 54 -4.71 -2.39 11.76
C PHE A 54 -4.42 -3.53 12.72
N SER A 55 -3.28 -3.52 13.42
CA SER A 55 -3.00 -4.46 14.50
C SER A 55 -4.03 -4.32 15.62
N MET A 56 -4.26 -3.10 16.11
CA MET A 56 -5.24 -2.87 17.18
C MET A 56 -6.67 -3.18 16.72
N THR A 57 -7.00 -2.89 15.46
CA THR A 57 -8.31 -3.25 14.88
C THR A 57 -8.48 -4.77 14.80
N ALA A 58 -7.44 -5.51 14.41
CA ALA A 58 -7.47 -6.97 14.37
C ALA A 58 -7.73 -7.56 15.76
N ASP A 59 -7.05 -7.04 16.79
CA ASP A 59 -7.27 -7.45 18.18
C ASP A 59 -8.72 -7.18 18.63
N LEU A 60 -9.26 -6.01 18.28
CA LEU A 60 -10.64 -5.65 18.64
C LEU A 60 -11.69 -6.53 17.92
N VAL A 61 -11.47 -6.84 16.64
CA VAL A 61 -12.32 -7.75 15.87
C VAL A 61 -12.25 -9.17 16.42
N HIS A 62 -11.07 -9.60 16.88
CA HIS A 62 -10.90 -10.89 17.53
C HIS A 62 -11.72 -10.98 18.82
N HIS A 63 -11.62 -9.97 19.69
CA HIS A 63 -12.43 -9.90 20.92
C HIS A 63 -13.93 -9.91 20.62
N MET A 64 -14.39 -9.20 19.58
CA MET A 64 -15.79 -9.23 19.17
C MET A 64 -16.22 -10.64 18.72
N THR A 65 -15.36 -11.34 17.98
CA THR A 65 -15.62 -12.70 17.50
C THR A 65 -15.72 -13.69 18.67
N GLU A 66 -14.84 -13.54 19.66
CA GLU A 66 -14.88 -14.34 20.89
C GLU A 66 -16.17 -14.08 21.69
N SER A 67 -16.53 -12.81 21.93
CA SER A 67 -17.80 -12.48 22.60
C SER A 67 -19.02 -13.00 21.83
N TYR A 68 -19.00 -12.96 20.49
CA TYR A 68 -20.07 -13.54 19.68
C TYR A 68 -20.18 -15.05 19.88
N ARG A 69 -19.04 -15.74 19.94
CA ARG A 69 -18.98 -17.19 20.19
C ARG A 69 -19.56 -17.53 21.57
N GLU A 70 -19.17 -16.79 22.61
CA GLU A 70 -19.68 -17.00 23.97
C GLU A 70 -21.21 -16.89 24.03
N VAL A 71 -21.79 -15.89 23.36
CA VAL A 71 -23.25 -15.73 23.27
C VAL A 71 -23.90 -16.94 22.59
N TYR A 72 -23.30 -17.45 21.52
CA TYR A 72 -23.78 -18.64 20.84
C TYR A 72 -23.70 -19.89 21.70
N GLU A 73 -22.61 -20.06 22.44
CA GLU A 73 -22.43 -21.19 23.37
C GLU A 73 -23.44 -21.12 24.51
N HIS A 74 -23.70 -19.92 25.04
CA HIS A 74 -24.72 -19.73 26.06
C HIS A 74 -26.13 -20.03 25.54
N LEU A 75 -26.46 -19.59 24.32
CA LEU A 75 -27.73 -19.90 23.67
C LEU A 75 -27.88 -21.40 23.42
N ALA A 76 -26.79 -22.06 23.00
CA ALA A 76 -26.75 -23.50 22.81
C ALA A 76 -26.96 -24.28 24.12
N SER A 77 -26.32 -23.86 25.21
CA SER A 77 -26.53 -24.45 26.53
C SER A 77 -27.96 -24.23 27.02
N GLY A 78 -28.47 -22.99 26.93
CA GLY A 78 -29.83 -22.67 27.34
C GLY A 78 -30.89 -23.43 26.55
N ALA A 79 -30.69 -23.63 25.23
CA ALA A 79 -31.58 -24.44 24.42
C ALA A 79 -31.61 -25.92 24.86
N GLN A 80 -30.48 -26.49 25.28
CA GLN A 80 -30.44 -27.86 25.82
C GLN A 80 -31.16 -28.00 27.16
N ASP A 81 -31.02 -27.00 28.04
CA ASP A 81 -31.63 -27.04 29.37
C ASP A 81 -33.14 -26.75 29.34
N LEU A 82 -33.61 -25.91 28.42
CA LEU A 82 -34.98 -25.39 28.39
C LEU A 82 -35.87 -26.05 27.32
N CYS A 83 -35.31 -26.68 26.30
CA CYS A 83 -36.09 -27.33 25.22
C CYS A 83 -36.05 -28.85 25.32
N SER A 84 -37.12 -29.52 24.88
CA SER A 84 -37.11 -30.97 24.71
C SER A 84 -36.05 -31.38 23.66
N GLU A 85 -35.45 -32.57 23.86
CA GLU A 85 -34.29 -33.07 23.11
C GLU A 85 -34.48 -33.03 21.57
N GLU A 86 -35.73 -33.19 21.09
CA GLU A 86 -36.09 -33.13 19.67
C GLU A 86 -36.04 -31.70 19.06
N VAL A 87 -36.27 -30.67 19.88
CA VAL A 87 -36.25 -29.25 19.46
C VAL A 87 -34.85 -28.66 19.61
N ALA A 88 -34.13 -29.02 20.68
CA ALA A 88 -32.75 -28.60 20.90
C ALA A 88 -31.84 -29.02 19.74
N GLY A 89 -31.95 -30.26 19.25
CA GLY A 89 -31.16 -30.76 18.12
C GLY A 89 -31.45 -30.08 16.76
N LYS A 90 -32.59 -29.40 16.61
CA LYS A 90 -32.93 -28.63 15.39
C LYS A 90 -32.53 -27.15 15.47
N LEU A 91 -32.38 -26.61 16.69
CA LEU A 91 -31.99 -25.22 16.95
C LEU A 91 -30.49 -25.05 17.12
N LEU A 92 -29.80 -26.10 17.59
CA LEU A 92 -28.35 -26.13 17.70
C LEU A 92 -27.74 -26.33 16.31
N PRO A 93 -26.90 -25.41 15.81
CA PRO A 93 -26.12 -25.67 14.61
C PRO A 93 -25.27 -26.91 14.87
N THR A 94 -25.44 -27.95 14.05
CA THR A 94 -24.48 -29.05 14.08
C THR A 94 -23.10 -28.46 13.81
N LYS A 95 -22.06 -29.00 14.45
CA LYS A 95 -20.66 -28.51 14.41
C LYS A 95 -20.09 -28.18 13.02
N LYS A 96 -20.78 -28.54 11.94
CA LYS A 96 -20.49 -28.23 10.53
C LYS A 96 -21.00 -26.87 10.05
N ASP A 97 -22.05 -26.31 10.63
CA ASP A 97 -22.64 -25.03 10.23
C ASP A 97 -22.16 -23.86 11.10
N ALA A 98 -21.64 -24.16 12.29
CA ALA A 98 -20.86 -23.21 13.06
C ALA A 98 -19.51 -23.02 12.34
N ALA A 99 -19.41 -22.00 11.48
CA ALA A 99 -18.19 -21.56 10.79
C ALA A 99 -17.08 -21.06 11.76
N PHE A 100 -17.10 -21.50 13.01
CA PHE A 100 -16.20 -21.18 14.12
C PHE A 100 -15.40 -22.40 14.55
N GLY A 101 -15.16 -23.32 13.62
CA GLY A 101 -14.23 -24.43 13.80
C GLY A 101 -12.83 -23.87 14.06
N ASP A 102 -12.23 -24.31 15.16
CA ASP A 102 -10.82 -24.17 15.49
C ASP A 102 -9.99 -24.91 14.43
N GLU A 103 -9.89 -24.30 13.25
CA GLU A 103 -8.98 -24.70 12.21
C GLU A 103 -7.70 -23.87 12.35
N ALA A 104 -6.94 -24.20 13.39
CA ALA A 104 -5.49 -24.31 13.26
C ALA A 104 -5.16 -25.44 12.26
N SER A 105 -5.63 -25.28 11.02
CA SER A 105 -5.43 -26.17 9.89
C SER A 105 -4.60 -25.40 8.88
N HIS A 106 -3.34 -25.79 8.75
CA HIS A 106 -2.59 -25.57 7.52
C HIS A 106 -3.36 -26.22 6.37
N GLY A 107 -4.27 -25.48 5.74
CA GLY A 107 -5.12 -26.00 4.67
C GLY A 107 -5.81 -24.88 3.94
N GLU A 108 -5.20 -24.46 2.82
CA GLU A 108 -5.76 -23.55 1.82
C GLU A 108 -6.58 -22.38 2.39
N ILE A 109 -5.85 -21.34 2.80
CA ILE A 109 -6.26 -20.00 2.42
C ILE A 109 -6.46 -20.06 0.90
N SER A 110 -7.68 -20.26 0.41
CA SER A 110 -8.02 -20.01 -0.99
C SER A 110 -7.48 -18.62 -1.25
N ALA A 111 -6.37 -18.59 -1.99
CA ALA A 111 -5.36 -17.54 -1.92
C ALA A 111 -6.06 -16.20 -1.69
N LEU A 112 -5.75 -15.48 -0.61
CA LEU A 112 -6.08 -14.06 -0.52
C LEU A 112 -5.38 -13.43 -1.73
N VAL A 113 -6.04 -13.44 -2.88
CA VAL A 113 -5.54 -12.83 -4.10
C VAL A 113 -5.73 -11.35 -3.83
N PRO A 114 -4.65 -10.59 -3.61
CA PRO A 114 -4.78 -9.16 -3.46
C PRO A 114 -5.53 -8.63 -4.67
N PRO A 115 -6.34 -7.56 -4.53
CA PRO A 115 -7.07 -6.98 -5.65
C PRO A 115 -6.13 -6.84 -6.85
N LYS A 116 -6.51 -7.44 -7.98
CA LYS A 116 -5.66 -7.54 -9.19
C LYS A 116 -5.26 -6.17 -9.74
N ASP A 117 -5.91 -5.11 -9.26
CA ASP A 117 -5.65 -3.71 -9.58
C ASP A 117 -4.31 -3.17 -9.06
N TYR A 118 -3.63 -3.87 -8.14
CA TYR A 118 -2.31 -3.46 -7.63
C TYR A 118 -1.11 -4.11 -8.33
N ALA A 119 -1.32 -4.97 -9.34
CA ALA A 119 -0.22 -5.69 -9.96
C ALA A 119 0.73 -4.75 -10.74
N ALA A 120 2.00 -4.74 -10.36
CA ALA A 120 3.05 -4.07 -11.14
C ALA A 120 3.13 -4.65 -12.57
N LYS A 121 3.60 -3.84 -13.53
CA LYS A 121 3.82 -4.28 -14.91
C LYS A 121 4.72 -5.52 -14.91
N ALA A 122 4.28 -6.62 -15.51
CA ALA A 122 5.05 -7.87 -15.54
C ALA A 122 6.30 -7.74 -16.42
N THR A 123 6.26 -6.84 -17.41
CA THR A 123 7.41 -6.46 -18.22
C THR A 123 7.47 -4.94 -18.39
N PRO A 124 8.66 -4.34 -18.60
CA PRO A 124 8.81 -2.88 -18.75
C PRO A 124 7.99 -2.28 -19.90
N ASP A 125 7.72 -3.07 -20.94
CA ASP A 125 6.99 -2.66 -22.14
C ASP A 125 5.48 -2.95 -22.05
N GLN A 126 5.01 -3.57 -20.95
CA GLN A 126 3.60 -3.85 -20.74
C GLN A 126 2.84 -2.56 -20.42
N LYS A 127 1.88 -2.21 -21.27
CA LYS A 127 0.94 -1.11 -21.04
C LYS A 127 0.06 -1.43 -19.83
N GLY A 128 -0.02 -0.48 -18.89
CA GLY A 128 -0.78 -0.66 -17.65
C GLY A 128 -2.26 -0.38 -17.88
N ALA A 129 -3.12 -0.85 -16.96
CA ALA A 129 -4.56 -0.64 -17.02
C ALA A 129 -4.97 0.85 -16.96
N LEU A 130 -4.07 1.74 -16.53
CA LEU A 130 -4.24 3.20 -16.51
C LEU A 130 -3.56 3.92 -17.68
N ALA A 131 -3.01 3.20 -18.67
CA ALA A 131 -2.41 3.82 -19.84
C ALA A 131 -3.52 4.40 -20.74
N GLU A 132 -3.32 5.62 -21.24
CA GLU A 132 -4.33 6.35 -22.04
C GLU A 132 -4.73 5.63 -23.33
N ASP A 133 -3.89 4.72 -23.80
CA ASP A 133 -4.09 3.92 -25.00
C ASP A 133 -4.47 2.45 -24.70
N PHE A 134 -4.79 2.13 -23.45
CA PHE A 134 -5.22 0.79 -23.04
C PHE A 134 -6.56 0.45 -23.70
N GLY A 135 -6.57 -0.57 -24.57
CA GLY A 135 -7.75 -0.99 -25.34
C GLY A 135 -7.99 -0.20 -26.63
N LEU A 136 -7.15 0.78 -26.97
CA LEU A 136 -7.26 1.54 -28.22
C LEU A 136 -6.36 0.95 -29.31
N LYS A 137 -6.95 0.56 -30.45
CA LYS A 137 -6.19 0.16 -31.64
C LYS A 137 -5.70 1.42 -32.34
N LYS A 138 -4.38 1.57 -32.47
CA LYS A 138 -3.78 2.64 -33.27
C LYS A 138 -4.26 2.48 -34.72
N PRO A 139 -4.88 3.50 -35.35
CA PRO A 139 -5.21 3.43 -36.76
C PRO A 139 -3.90 3.25 -37.55
N ALA A 140 -3.91 2.31 -38.49
CA ALA A 140 -2.78 2.07 -39.37
C ALA A 140 -2.40 3.38 -40.09
N PRO A 141 -1.10 3.66 -40.31
CA PRO A 141 -0.71 4.78 -41.13
C PRO A 141 -1.36 4.61 -42.50
N ALA A 142 -2.14 5.60 -42.91
CA ALA A 142 -2.56 5.70 -44.30
C ALA A 142 -1.27 5.86 -45.12
N ASP A 143 -0.94 4.85 -45.92
CA ASP A 143 0.02 5.01 -47.01
C ASP A 143 -0.51 6.12 -47.94
N ASP A 144 0.40 6.99 -48.36
CA ASP A 144 0.21 8.20 -49.17
C ASP A 144 -0.80 8.09 -50.33
#